data_AF-A0A7M4A9X7-F1
#
_entry.id   AF-A0A7M4A9X7-F1
#
_cell.length_a   1.000
_cell.length_b   1.000
_cell.length_c   1.000
_cell.angle_alpha   90.00
_cell.angle_beta   90.00
_cell.angle_gamma   90.00
#
_symmetry.space_group_name_H-M   'P 1'
#
loop_
_entity.id
_entity.type
_entity.pdbx_description
1 polymer ?
#
loop_
_entity_poly.entity_id
_entity_poly.type
_entity_poly.pdbx_seq_one_letter_code
_entity_poly.pdbx_strand_id
1 'polypeptide(L)'
;MDILKFPENCLDVLAQFLIGLSIIKEWDIDEAYVLATASWPYRNLPYDDYIEVLDLLEDERRIWIEWEDNKFGKRGFAQMIYYTNIGTIAPNNNYLVFTSDGTMVGQLSSSFVSSLRNGDVFLLGGSTYRVSSIRGTRVNVTPATGFRPTIPSWTGEANSRTHELSQEVLELLEEVATYTRLEKDPMTIFTGVLGLNRPVAHAVSGFFQEHVATTFQVPSNDLILVEQVEAPLPTYIVTTCRGRAFNLALGHLFAGIATNDNIIVHELSFDENGFMIKLSHEVEIALIPEIFKQGNSKDVLQKHMMESQLFAKRFREISSRSMLNPRRIGAEEVSPKQFQQRAEQIMQKHRQM
;
A
#
# COMPACT_ATOMS: atom_id res chain seq x y z
N MET A 1 1.70 1.71 -23.93
CA MET A 1 0.88 2.76 -23.27
C MET A 1 0.11 2.08 -22.15
N ASP A 2 0.00 2.74 -21.00
CA ASP A 2 -0.61 2.14 -19.81
C ASP A 2 -2.11 1.84 -20.01
N ILE A 3 -2.54 0.66 -19.56
CA ILE A 3 -3.96 0.30 -19.55
C ILE A 3 -4.59 0.88 -18.28
N LEU A 4 -5.56 1.78 -18.46
CA LEU A 4 -6.33 2.32 -17.34
C LEU A 4 -7.32 1.27 -16.82
N LYS A 5 -7.17 0.90 -15.55
CA LYS A 5 -8.10 0.03 -14.83
C LYS A 5 -8.95 0.87 -13.89
N PHE A 6 -10.26 0.86 -14.11
CA PHE A 6 -11.21 1.56 -13.27
C PHE A 6 -11.72 0.61 -12.18
N PRO A 7 -11.70 1.01 -10.89
CA PRO A 7 -12.29 0.22 -9.82
C PRO A 7 -13.79 0.00 -10.04
N GLU A 8 -14.27 -1.21 -9.78
CA GLU A 8 -15.68 -1.59 -9.82
C GLU A 8 -16.17 -1.92 -8.40
N ASN A 9 -17.45 -1.68 -8.13
CA ASN A 9 -18.12 -2.04 -6.88
C ASN A 9 -17.38 -1.58 -5.60
N CYS A 10 -16.89 -0.33 -5.58
CA CYS A 10 -16.29 0.28 -4.39
C CYS A 10 -17.35 0.54 -3.31
N LEU A 11 -17.64 -0.47 -2.49
CA LEU A 11 -18.73 -0.43 -1.50
C LEU A 11 -18.58 0.69 -0.46
N ASP A 12 -17.34 1.14 -0.20
CA ASP A 12 -17.06 2.28 0.67
C ASP A 12 -17.56 3.61 0.09
N VAL A 13 -17.43 3.80 -1.22
CA VAL A 13 -17.96 4.95 -1.96
C VAL A 13 -19.48 4.82 -2.14
N LEU A 14 -20.00 3.61 -2.33
CA LEU A 14 -21.44 3.35 -2.38
C LEU A 14 -22.12 3.72 -1.05
N ALA A 15 -21.53 3.32 0.08
CA ALA A 15 -22.01 3.69 1.41
C ALA A 15 -22.12 5.22 1.57
N GLN A 16 -21.09 5.95 1.14
CA GLN A 16 -21.10 7.41 1.11
C GLN A 16 -22.23 7.96 0.23
N PHE A 17 -22.42 7.39 -0.96
CA PHE A 17 -23.47 7.78 -1.90
C PHE A 17 -24.87 7.57 -1.31
N LEU A 18 -25.12 6.45 -0.65
CA LEU A 18 -26.42 6.13 -0.02
C LEU A 18 -26.74 7.07 1.15
N ILE A 19 -25.74 7.42 1.96
CA ILE A 19 -25.91 8.48 2.98
C ILE A 19 -26.30 9.79 2.28
N GLY A 20 -25.66 10.12 1.16
CA GLY A 20 -25.98 11.29 0.32
C GLY A 20 -27.43 11.28 -0.20
N LEU A 21 -27.94 10.14 -0.64
CA LEU A 21 -29.33 10.00 -1.07
C LEU A 21 -30.30 10.22 0.10
N SER A 22 -30.01 9.60 1.25
CA SER A 22 -30.90 9.64 2.42
C SER A 22 -31.10 11.04 2.98
N ILE A 23 -30.12 11.95 2.84
CA ILE A 23 -30.21 13.33 3.35
C ILE A 23 -31.03 14.26 2.45
N ILE A 24 -31.35 13.83 1.23
CA ILE A 24 -32.15 14.60 0.27
C ILE A 24 -33.64 14.33 0.48
N LYS A 25 -34.02 13.05 0.50
CA LYS A 25 -35.38 12.55 0.71
C LYS A 25 -35.34 11.11 1.22
N GLU A 26 -36.49 10.57 1.58
CA GLU A 26 -36.67 9.12 1.70
C GLU A 26 -36.64 8.49 0.31
N TRP A 27 -36.01 7.32 0.22
CA TRP A 27 -35.86 6.57 -1.01
C TRP A 27 -36.44 5.17 -0.85
N ASP A 28 -37.06 4.70 -1.93
CA ASP A 28 -37.30 3.28 -2.12
C ASP A 28 -35.96 2.57 -2.38
N ILE A 29 -35.77 1.39 -1.77
CA ILE A 29 -34.52 0.63 -1.82
C ILE A 29 -34.18 0.24 -3.26
N ASP A 30 -35.18 -0.23 -4.04
CA ASP A 30 -34.98 -0.63 -5.42
C ASP A 30 -34.72 0.58 -6.34
N GLU A 31 -35.43 1.69 -6.14
CA GLU A 31 -35.20 2.94 -6.88
C GLU A 31 -33.75 3.43 -6.71
N ALA A 32 -33.22 3.38 -5.48
CA ALA A 32 -31.84 3.77 -5.19
C ALA A 32 -30.81 2.80 -5.80
N TYR A 33 -31.10 1.49 -5.81
CA TYR A 33 -30.25 0.49 -6.49
C TYR A 33 -30.17 0.75 -8.01
N VAL A 34 -31.31 1.02 -8.66
CA VAL A 34 -31.34 1.38 -10.09
C VAL A 34 -30.51 2.63 -10.36
N LEU A 35 -30.59 3.64 -9.49
CA LEU A 35 -29.80 4.86 -9.63
C LEU A 35 -28.29 4.58 -9.46
N ALA A 36 -27.89 3.76 -8.49
CA ALA A 36 -26.49 3.40 -8.27
C ALA A 36 -25.90 2.64 -9.47
N THR A 37 -26.62 1.63 -9.94
CA THR A 37 -26.23 0.75 -11.06
C THR A 37 -26.26 1.43 -12.42
N ALA A 38 -26.93 2.58 -12.55
CA ALA A 38 -26.87 3.42 -13.75
C ALA A 38 -25.47 4.01 -14.01
N SER A 39 -24.59 4.02 -13.00
CA SER A 39 -23.21 4.49 -13.13
C SER A 39 -22.26 3.36 -13.51
N TRP A 40 -21.25 3.68 -14.34
CA TRP A 40 -20.32 2.68 -14.88
C TRP A 40 -19.64 1.79 -13.81
N PRO A 41 -19.13 2.32 -12.67
CA PRO A 41 -18.44 1.49 -11.67
C PRO A 41 -19.33 0.47 -10.95
N TYR A 42 -20.65 0.65 -10.96
CA TYR A 42 -21.62 -0.20 -10.25
C TYR A 42 -22.60 -0.92 -11.17
N ARG A 43 -22.38 -0.88 -12.49
CA ARG A 43 -23.25 -1.54 -13.49
C ARG A 43 -23.41 -3.05 -13.28
N ASN A 44 -22.47 -3.68 -12.58
CA ASN A 44 -22.44 -5.10 -12.25
C ASN A 44 -22.53 -5.32 -10.73
N LEU A 45 -23.03 -4.35 -9.96
CA LEU A 45 -23.17 -4.47 -8.50
C LEU A 45 -24.20 -5.56 -8.15
N PRO A 46 -23.84 -6.65 -7.47
CA PRO A 46 -24.80 -7.63 -6.99
C PRO A 46 -25.81 -6.98 -6.06
N TYR A 47 -27.08 -7.42 -6.13
CA TYR A 47 -28.12 -6.88 -5.25
C TYR A 47 -27.84 -7.23 -3.78
N ASP A 48 -27.34 -8.43 -3.51
CA ASP A 48 -26.99 -8.85 -2.14
C ASP A 48 -25.90 -7.95 -1.53
N ASP A 49 -24.82 -7.65 -2.26
CA ASP A 49 -23.78 -6.70 -1.81
C ASP A 49 -24.36 -5.29 -1.54
N TYR A 50 -25.37 -4.86 -2.30
CA TYR A 50 -26.04 -3.58 -2.07
C TYR A 50 -26.86 -3.59 -0.77
N ILE A 51 -27.57 -4.68 -0.49
CA ILE A 51 -28.32 -4.87 0.76
C ILE A 51 -27.36 -4.94 1.95
N GLU A 52 -26.24 -5.66 1.85
CA GLU A 52 -25.23 -5.72 2.93
C GLU A 52 -24.69 -4.32 3.29
N VAL A 53 -24.55 -3.42 2.31
CA VAL A 53 -24.14 -2.03 2.56
C VAL A 53 -25.23 -1.26 3.30
N LEU A 54 -26.50 -1.46 2.94
CA LEU A 54 -27.62 -0.85 3.65
C LEU A 54 -27.70 -1.34 5.10
N ASP A 55 -27.62 -2.66 5.31
CA ASP A 55 -27.58 -3.30 6.64
C ASP A 55 -26.47 -2.70 7.50
N LEU A 56 -25.25 -2.61 6.95
CA LEU A 56 -24.09 -2.02 7.62
C LEU A 56 -24.34 -0.55 8.03
N LEU A 57 -24.98 0.23 7.15
CA LEU A 57 -25.29 1.63 7.43
C LEU A 57 -26.38 1.78 8.49
N GLU A 58 -27.35 0.87 8.56
CA GLU A 58 -28.34 0.82 9.63
C GLU A 58 -27.72 0.46 10.98
N ASP A 59 -26.88 -0.59 11.01
CA ASP A 59 -26.17 -1.07 12.20
C ASP A 59 -25.26 0.00 12.81
N GLU A 60 -24.57 0.76 11.95
CA GLU A 60 -23.72 1.88 12.34
C GLU A 60 -24.51 3.21 12.47
N ARG A 61 -25.85 3.13 12.44
CA ARG A 61 -26.81 4.22 12.69
C ARG A 61 -26.61 5.43 11.79
N ARG A 62 -26.17 5.22 10.55
CA ARG A 62 -26.01 6.25 9.51
C ARG A 62 -27.30 6.55 8.80
N ILE A 63 -28.12 5.53 8.60
CA ILE A 63 -29.47 5.63 8.04
C ILE A 63 -30.45 4.88 8.95
N TRP A 64 -31.74 5.00 8.67
CA TRP A 64 -32.75 4.06 9.15
C TRP A 64 -33.33 3.34 7.93
N ILE A 65 -33.76 2.09 8.12
CA ILE A 65 -34.41 1.29 7.09
C ILE A 65 -35.74 0.77 7.65
N GLU A 66 -36.76 0.77 6.79
CA GLU A 66 -38.04 0.12 7.02
C GLU A 66 -38.22 -0.96 5.94
N TRP A 67 -37.85 -2.19 6.28
CA TRP A 67 -37.82 -3.31 5.34
C TRP A 67 -39.21 -3.68 4.82
N GLU A 68 -40.25 -3.54 5.65
CA GLU A 68 -41.63 -3.84 5.25
C GLU A 68 -42.15 -2.86 4.19
N ASP A 69 -41.75 -1.59 4.27
CA ASP A 69 -42.15 -0.51 3.35
C ASP A 69 -41.16 -0.29 2.20
N ASN A 70 -40.09 -1.09 2.12
CA ASN A 70 -39.01 -1.00 1.14
C ASN A 70 -38.32 0.38 1.10
N LYS A 71 -38.10 1.03 2.26
CA LYS A 71 -37.61 2.41 2.32
C LYS A 71 -36.41 2.60 3.23
N PHE A 72 -35.59 3.58 2.91
CA PHE A 72 -34.56 4.09 3.81
C PHE A 72 -34.52 5.62 3.79
N GLY A 73 -34.00 6.20 4.88
CA GLY A 73 -33.97 7.65 5.04
C GLY A 73 -32.94 8.16 6.04
N LYS A 74 -32.91 9.50 6.17
CA LYS A 74 -31.94 10.19 7.03
C LYS A 74 -32.12 9.82 8.49
N ARG A 75 -31.02 9.45 9.16
CA ARG A 75 -30.97 9.30 10.62
C ARG A 75 -30.04 10.31 11.29
N GLY A 76 -30.53 10.94 12.37
CA GLY A 76 -29.71 11.79 13.24
C GLY A 76 -28.90 12.86 12.50
N PHE A 77 -27.58 12.89 12.76
CA PHE A 77 -26.64 13.88 12.20
C PHE A 77 -26.06 13.51 10.83
N ALA A 78 -26.65 12.55 10.10
CA ALA A 78 -26.13 12.08 8.81
C ALA A 78 -25.81 13.23 7.82
N GLN A 79 -26.67 14.25 7.74
CA GLN A 79 -26.45 15.42 6.88
C GLN A 79 -25.21 16.23 7.26
N MET A 80 -25.00 16.49 8.56
CA MET A 80 -23.80 17.18 9.03
C MET A 80 -22.55 16.34 8.74
N ILE A 81 -22.61 15.03 8.99
CA ILE A 81 -21.48 14.13 8.79
C ILE A 81 -21.12 14.08 7.31
N TYR A 82 -22.13 13.99 6.43
CA TYR A 82 -21.95 13.95 5.00
C TYR A 82 -21.18 15.19 4.50
N TYR A 83 -21.68 16.39 4.79
CA TYR A 83 -21.05 17.62 4.29
C TYR A 83 -19.65 17.89 4.85
N THR A 84 -19.33 17.42 6.06
CA THR A 84 -18.00 17.64 6.65
C THR A 84 -16.98 16.55 6.29
N ASN A 85 -17.42 15.42 5.73
CA ASN A 85 -16.55 14.27 5.46
C ASN A 85 -16.53 13.79 4.00
N ILE A 86 -17.46 14.23 3.16
CA ILE A 86 -17.57 13.81 1.75
C ILE A 86 -16.24 13.91 1.01
N GLY A 87 -15.91 12.85 0.27
CA GLY A 87 -14.76 12.81 -0.62
C GLY A 87 -14.06 11.47 -0.59
N THR A 88 -13.39 11.14 -1.69
CA THR A 88 -12.70 9.84 -1.85
C THR A 88 -11.21 9.90 -1.51
N ILE A 89 -10.64 11.10 -1.42
CA ILE A 89 -9.24 11.31 -1.07
C ILE A 89 -9.01 10.94 0.40
N ALA A 90 -8.22 9.89 0.62
CA ALA A 90 -7.81 9.47 1.94
C ALA A 90 -7.00 10.61 2.60
N PRO A 91 -7.28 10.94 3.88
CA PRO A 91 -6.50 11.95 4.58
C PRO A 91 -5.06 11.47 4.75
N ASN A 92 -4.11 12.28 4.26
CA ASN A 92 -2.71 12.10 4.61
C ASN A 92 -2.47 12.74 5.99
N ASN A 93 -2.57 11.94 7.04
CA ASN A 93 -2.06 12.38 8.34
C ASN A 93 -0.53 12.31 8.28
N ASN A 94 0.08 13.45 7.97
CA ASN A 94 1.51 13.62 8.05
C ASN A 94 1.86 14.09 9.47
N TYR A 95 2.93 13.51 10.01
CA TYR A 95 3.54 14.00 11.24
C TYR A 95 4.61 15.01 10.87
N LEU A 96 4.61 16.15 11.55
CA LEU A 96 5.65 17.15 11.39
C LEU A 96 6.87 16.74 12.21
N VAL A 97 8.04 16.75 11.59
CA VAL A 97 9.31 16.40 12.23
C VAL A 97 10.04 17.66 12.65
N PHE A 98 10.43 17.73 13.91
CA PHE A 98 11.14 18.87 14.49
C PHE A 98 12.42 18.42 15.17
N THR A 99 13.48 19.20 15.02
CA THR A 99 14.70 19.03 15.80
C THR A 99 14.54 19.58 17.23
N SER A 100 15.49 19.27 18.11
CA SER A 100 15.49 19.71 19.51
C SER A 100 15.43 21.23 19.71
N ASP A 101 16.00 21.99 18.77
CA ASP A 101 15.96 23.45 18.69
C ASP A 101 14.63 24.01 18.15
N GLY A 102 13.70 23.14 17.75
CA GLY A 102 12.37 23.52 17.28
C GLY A 102 12.28 23.78 15.77
N THR A 103 13.34 23.54 15.02
CA THR A 103 13.34 23.69 13.55
C THR A 103 12.55 22.54 12.91
N MET A 104 11.60 22.86 12.02
CA MET A 104 10.88 21.84 11.25
C MET A 104 11.77 21.32 10.12
N VAL A 105 12.09 20.03 10.13
CA VAL A 105 12.98 19.40 9.14
C VAL A 105 12.24 18.66 8.03
N GLY A 106 10.96 18.36 8.24
CA GLY A 106 10.13 17.77 7.20
C GLY A 106 8.87 17.14 7.76
N GLN A 107 8.31 16.21 6.99
CA GLN A 107 7.09 15.50 7.34
C GLN A 107 7.32 13.99 7.21
N LEU A 108 6.57 13.19 7.96
CA LEU A 108 6.58 11.73 7.82
C LEU A 108 5.15 11.23 7.65
N SER A 109 4.98 10.15 6.90
CA SER A 109 3.68 9.47 6.82
C SER A 109 3.30 8.90 8.18
N SER A 110 2.03 9.00 8.56
CA SER A 110 1.50 8.36 9.78
C SER A 110 1.81 6.86 9.85
N SER A 111 1.79 6.16 8.71
CA SER A 111 2.19 4.75 8.63
C SER A 111 3.63 4.53 9.07
N PHE A 112 4.57 5.34 8.58
CA PHE A 112 5.96 5.22 8.99
C PHE A 112 6.15 5.57 10.47
N VAL A 113 5.48 6.62 10.96
CA VAL A 113 5.57 7.00 12.38
C VAL A 113 4.99 5.93 13.30
N SER A 114 3.97 5.19 12.88
CA SER A 114 3.40 4.10 13.70
C SER A 114 4.36 2.93 13.95
N SER A 115 5.29 2.69 13.01
CA SER A 115 6.36 1.70 13.18
C SER A 115 7.54 2.21 14.02
N LEU A 116 7.69 3.53 14.18
CA LEU A 116 8.82 4.11 14.92
C LEU A 116 8.67 3.90 16.44
N ARG A 117 9.80 3.79 17.11
CA ARG A 117 9.98 3.79 18.56
C ARG A 117 10.98 4.89 18.95
N ASN A 118 10.97 5.27 20.22
CA ASN A 118 11.97 6.21 20.74
C ASN A 118 13.36 5.56 20.62
N GLY A 119 14.31 6.28 20.05
CA GLY A 119 15.67 5.78 19.77
C GLY A 119 15.90 5.31 18.33
N ASP A 120 14.84 5.07 17.55
CA ASP A 120 14.96 4.66 16.16
C ASP A 120 15.61 5.76 15.32
N VAL A 121 16.43 5.38 14.33
CA VAL A 121 17.10 6.30 13.42
C VAL A 121 16.52 6.17 12.02
N PHE A 122 16.18 7.28 11.38
CA PHE A 122 15.65 7.30 10.02
C PHE A 122 16.30 8.37 9.14
N LEU A 123 16.19 8.21 7.82
CA LEU A 123 16.72 9.16 6.83
C LEU A 123 15.64 10.15 6.40
N LEU A 124 15.91 11.46 6.42
CA LEU A 124 15.01 12.49 5.92
C LEU A 124 15.82 13.61 5.26
N GLY A 125 15.53 13.91 4.00
CA GLY A 125 16.27 14.94 3.25
C GLY A 125 17.77 14.67 3.14
N GLY A 126 18.17 13.40 3.04
CA GLY A 126 19.58 12.99 2.98
C GLY A 126 20.33 13.03 4.33
N SER A 127 19.66 13.41 5.42
CA SER A 127 20.24 13.46 6.77
C SER A 127 19.61 12.40 7.67
N THR A 128 20.38 11.91 8.64
CA THR A 128 19.93 10.87 9.59
C THR A 128 19.51 11.47 10.92
N TYR A 129 18.34 11.06 11.40
CA TYR A 129 17.69 11.59 12.60
C TYR A 129 17.26 10.47 13.54
N ARG A 130 17.52 10.64 14.84
CA ARG A 130 17.06 9.76 15.92
C ARG A 130 15.78 10.29 16.55
N VAL A 131 14.77 9.44 16.69
CA VAL A 131 13.50 9.77 17.36
C VAL A 131 13.75 9.98 18.85
N SER A 132 13.48 11.20 19.33
CA SER A 132 13.54 11.56 20.76
C SER A 132 12.18 11.35 21.43
N SER A 133 11.10 11.79 20.79
CA SER A 133 9.74 11.56 21.27
C SER A 133 8.70 11.76 20.16
N ILE A 134 7.56 11.10 20.30
CA ILE A 134 6.40 11.27 19.43
C ILE A 134 5.25 11.80 20.29
N ARG A 135 4.71 12.98 19.97
CA ARG A 135 3.61 13.62 20.71
C ARG A 135 2.56 14.17 19.73
N GLY A 136 1.34 13.64 19.78
CA GLY A 136 0.27 14.06 18.87
C GLY A 136 0.67 13.81 17.42
N THR A 137 0.74 14.86 16.60
CA THR A 137 1.20 14.86 15.20
C THR A 137 2.64 15.36 15.04
N ARG A 138 3.40 15.45 16.14
CA ARG A 138 4.77 15.96 16.18
C ARG A 138 5.77 14.86 16.52
N VAL A 139 6.79 14.69 15.69
CA VAL A 139 7.95 13.82 15.95
C VAL A 139 9.14 14.72 16.28
N ASN A 140 9.67 14.62 17.49
CA ASN A 140 10.89 15.31 17.88
C ASN A 140 12.09 14.42 17.63
N VAL A 141 13.13 14.96 17.01
CA VAL A 141 14.33 14.23 16.63
C VAL A 141 15.62 14.94 17.00
N THR A 142 16.69 14.18 17.10
CA THR A 142 18.07 14.67 17.20
C THR A 142 18.87 14.19 15.99
N PRO A 143 19.80 14.97 15.44
CA PRO A 143 20.73 14.49 14.42
C PRO A 143 21.51 13.26 14.94
N ALA A 144 21.65 12.23 14.10
CA ALA A 144 22.31 10.99 14.47
C ALA A 144 23.19 10.48 13.32
N THR A 145 24.44 10.93 13.28
CA THR A 145 25.43 10.52 12.27
C THR A 145 26.01 9.14 12.56
N GLY A 146 26.28 8.36 11.51
CA GLY A 146 26.98 7.06 11.60
C GLY A 146 26.12 5.85 11.99
N PHE A 147 24.80 6.02 12.16
CA PHE A 147 23.86 4.91 12.41
C PHE A 147 23.20 4.47 11.09
N ARG A 148 22.96 3.16 10.92
CA ARG A 148 22.15 2.65 9.79
C ARG A 148 20.71 3.15 9.94
N PRO A 149 20.20 3.99 9.02
CA PRO A 149 18.85 4.54 9.14
C PRO A 149 17.80 3.64 8.51
N THR A 150 16.59 3.67 9.04
CA THR A 150 15.39 3.19 8.35
C THR A 150 14.94 4.25 7.33
N ILE A 151 14.64 3.82 6.11
CA ILE A 151 14.16 4.73 5.06
C ILE A 151 12.64 4.90 5.21
N PRO A 152 12.13 6.15 5.28
CA PRO A 152 10.69 6.39 5.36
C PRO A 152 9.96 5.88 4.12
N SER A 153 8.83 5.21 4.34
CA SER A 153 7.85 4.96 3.28
C SER A 153 6.95 6.19 3.11
N TRP A 154 6.98 6.80 1.92
CA TRP A 154 6.19 7.98 1.59
C TRP A 154 4.85 7.59 0.97
N THR A 155 3.79 8.32 1.34
CA THR A 155 2.42 8.08 0.87
C THR A 155 2.19 8.51 -0.60
N GLY A 156 3.17 9.16 -1.24
CA GLY A 156 3.09 9.64 -2.62
C GLY A 156 3.29 8.57 -3.71
N GLU A 157 3.75 7.38 -3.35
CA GLU A 157 3.89 6.21 -4.26
C GLU A 157 2.57 5.43 -4.36
N ALA A 158 1.43 6.11 -4.47
CA ALA A 158 0.13 5.44 -4.46
C ALA A 158 -0.07 4.52 -5.66
N ASN A 159 0.55 4.84 -6.80
CA ASN A 159 0.50 4.02 -8.00
C ASN A 159 1.87 3.39 -8.22
N SER A 160 1.93 2.07 -8.01
CA SER A 160 3.02 1.22 -8.49
C SER A 160 3.28 1.47 -9.97
N ARG A 161 4.51 1.22 -10.43
CA ARG A 161 4.77 1.02 -11.86
C ARG A 161 3.74 0.04 -12.43
N THR A 162 3.17 0.40 -13.59
CA THR A 162 2.17 -0.41 -14.29
C THR A 162 2.79 -1.72 -14.78
N HIS A 163 1.96 -2.73 -15.04
CA HIS A 163 2.45 -3.99 -15.59
C HIS A 163 3.09 -3.77 -16.96
N GLU A 164 2.48 -2.93 -17.78
CA GLU A 164 2.93 -2.57 -19.12
C GLU A 164 4.30 -1.90 -19.07
N LEU A 165 4.49 -0.87 -18.22
CA LEU A 165 5.79 -0.21 -18.07
C LEU A 165 6.83 -1.15 -17.44
N SER A 166 6.42 -2.04 -16.53
CA SER A 166 7.31 -3.06 -15.97
C SER A 166 7.79 -4.05 -17.03
N GLN A 167 6.94 -4.44 -17.98
CA GLN A 167 7.30 -5.33 -19.08
C GLN A 167 8.35 -4.68 -19.98
N GLU A 168 8.15 -3.43 -20.37
CA GLU A 168 9.14 -2.66 -21.17
C GLU A 168 10.49 -2.53 -20.44
N VAL A 169 10.46 -2.35 -19.11
CA VAL A 169 11.69 -2.35 -18.29
C VAL A 169 12.38 -3.70 -18.32
N LEU A 170 11.64 -4.81 -18.16
CA LEU A 170 12.21 -6.16 -18.19
C LEU A 170 12.83 -6.49 -19.56
N GLU A 171 12.13 -6.15 -20.65
CA GLU A 171 12.62 -6.34 -22.01
C GLU A 171 13.91 -5.54 -22.26
N LEU A 172 13.95 -4.26 -21.85
CA LEU A 172 15.15 -3.44 -21.96
C LEU A 172 16.32 -4.01 -21.14
N LEU A 173 16.06 -4.48 -19.92
CA LEU A 173 17.09 -5.11 -19.08
C LEU A 173 17.67 -6.35 -19.77
N GLU A 174 16.81 -7.21 -20.32
CA GLU A 174 17.21 -8.44 -20.99
C GLU A 174 17.99 -8.17 -22.29
N GLU A 175 17.56 -7.20 -23.10
CA GLU A 175 18.26 -6.79 -24.31
C GLU A 175 19.67 -6.27 -24.00
N VAL A 176 19.79 -5.35 -23.02
CA VAL A 176 21.06 -4.78 -22.61
C VAL A 176 22.00 -5.84 -22.03
N ALA A 177 21.48 -6.73 -21.17
CA ALA A 177 22.24 -7.82 -20.60
C ALA A 177 22.72 -8.80 -21.68
N THR A 178 21.90 -9.08 -22.69
CA THR A 178 22.27 -9.92 -23.83
C THR A 178 23.36 -9.25 -24.68
N TYR A 179 23.22 -7.96 -24.96
CA TYR A 179 24.23 -7.20 -25.69
C TYR A 179 25.59 -7.21 -24.98
N THR A 180 25.57 -7.02 -23.66
CA THR A 180 26.76 -7.04 -22.80
C THR A 180 27.41 -8.43 -22.78
N ARG A 181 26.61 -9.51 -22.67
CA ARG A 181 27.09 -10.91 -22.70
C ARG A 181 27.70 -11.31 -24.05
N LEU A 182 27.26 -10.68 -25.14
CA LEU A 182 27.84 -10.84 -26.47
C LEU A 182 29.08 -9.97 -26.71
N GLU A 183 29.65 -9.39 -25.64
CA GLU A 183 30.81 -8.49 -25.68
C GLU A 183 30.62 -7.27 -26.60
N LYS A 184 29.36 -6.83 -26.77
CA LYS A 184 29.03 -5.61 -27.51
C LYS A 184 28.85 -4.44 -26.55
N ASP A 185 29.15 -3.23 -27.04
CA ASP A 185 29.04 -2.01 -26.24
C ASP A 185 27.56 -1.57 -26.07
N PRO A 186 27.01 -1.58 -24.83
CA PRO A 186 25.65 -1.12 -24.55
C PRO A 186 25.41 0.36 -24.87
N MET A 187 26.47 1.16 -24.99
CA MET A 187 26.37 2.56 -25.40
C MET A 187 25.63 2.75 -26.73
N THR A 188 25.70 1.76 -27.62
CA THR A 188 24.98 1.79 -28.90
C THR A 188 23.47 1.82 -28.72
N ILE A 189 22.93 1.07 -27.74
CA ILE A 189 21.51 1.09 -27.38
C ILE A 189 21.17 2.43 -26.71
N PHE A 190 21.95 2.82 -25.70
CA PHE A 190 21.66 4.00 -24.89
C PHE A 190 21.72 5.32 -25.66
N THR A 191 22.71 5.48 -26.55
CA THR A 191 22.86 6.71 -27.33
C THR A 191 22.09 6.65 -28.66
N GLY A 192 22.11 5.51 -29.34
CA GLY A 192 21.53 5.36 -30.67
C GLY A 192 20.02 5.18 -30.67
N VAL A 193 19.48 4.42 -29.71
CA VAL A 193 18.04 4.10 -29.64
C VAL A 193 17.35 5.00 -28.61
N LEU A 194 17.85 5.04 -27.37
CA LEU A 194 17.22 5.81 -26.29
C LEU A 194 17.56 7.31 -26.32
N GLY A 195 18.54 7.73 -27.12
CA GLY A 195 18.93 9.13 -27.25
C GLY A 195 19.54 9.74 -25.98
N LEU A 196 20.10 8.93 -25.08
CA LEU A 196 20.76 9.40 -23.86
C LEU A 196 22.02 10.20 -24.20
N ASN A 197 22.31 11.22 -23.39
CA ASN A 197 23.58 11.94 -23.50
C ASN A 197 24.76 11.04 -23.08
N ARG A 198 25.97 11.35 -23.57
CA ARG A 198 27.16 10.51 -23.33
C ARG A 198 27.48 10.29 -21.85
N PRO A 199 27.47 11.30 -20.97
CA PRO A 199 27.73 11.09 -19.54
C PRO A 199 26.76 10.11 -18.88
N VAL A 200 25.46 10.23 -19.15
CA VAL A 200 24.43 9.35 -18.59
C VAL A 200 24.57 7.95 -19.16
N ALA A 201 24.71 7.82 -20.48
CA ALA A 201 24.89 6.52 -21.13
C ALA A 201 26.13 5.78 -20.59
N HIS A 202 27.24 6.49 -20.36
CA HIS A 202 28.45 5.89 -19.80
C HIS A 202 28.24 5.39 -18.37
N ALA A 203 27.58 6.18 -17.51
CA ALA A 203 27.28 5.77 -16.14
C ALA A 203 26.37 4.53 -16.10
N VAL A 204 25.32 4.51 -16.93
CA VAL A 204 24.40 3.38 -17.03
C VAL A 204 25.10 2.13 -17.60
N SER A 205 25.92 2.29 -18.63
CA SER A 205 26.70 1.19 -19.20
C SER A 205 27.67 0.58 -18.18
N GLY A 206 28.36 1.42 -17.41
CA GLY A 206 29.23 0.95 -16.33
C GLY A 206 28.45 0.14 -15.30
N PHE A 207 27.29 0.64 -14.86
CA PHE A 207 26.42 -0.08 -13.93
C PHE A 207 25.99 -1.46 -14.45
N PHE A 208 25.57 -1.56 -15.72
CA PHE A 208 25.19 -2.85 -16.32
C PHE A 208 26.37 -3.81 -16.46
N GLN A 209 27.54 -3.32 -16.84
CA GLN A 209 28.74 -4.15 -16.95
C GLN A 209 29.14 -4.72 -15.59
N GLU A 210 29.10 -3.90 -14.53
CA GLU A 210 29.36 -4.36 -13.15
C GLU A 210 28.33 -5.39 -12.69
N HIS A 211 27.05 -5.15 -12.97
CA HIS A 211 25.98 -6.08 -12.60
C HIS A 211 26.12 -7.42 -13.32
N VAL A 212 26.25 -7.41 -14.65
CA VAL A 212 26.40 -8.62 -15.47
C VAL A 212 27.68 -9.38 -15.10
N ALA A 213 28.77 -8.69 -14.77
CA ALA A 213 30.00 -9.33 -14.30
C ALA A 213 29.82 -10.06 -12.96
N THR A 214 28.88 -9.62 -12.11
CA THR A 214 28.64 -10.18 -10.78
C THR A 214 27.63 -11.31 -10.80
N THR A 215 26.50 -11.13 -11.47
CA THR A 215 25.35 -12.06 -11.41
C THR A 215 25.18 -12.88 -12.69
N PHE A 216 25.76 -12.43 -13.81
CA PHE A 216 25.55 -12.96 -15.18
C PHE A 216 24.09 -12.94 -15.67
N GLN A 217 23.15 -12.52 -14.83
CA GLN A 217 21.71 -12.59 -15.04
C GLN A 217 21.06 -11.27 -14.58
N VAL A 218 19.96 -10.92 -15.24
CA VAL A 218 19.11 -9.79 -14.86
C VAL A 218 17.69 -10.32 -14.65
N PRO A 219 16.85 -9.63 -13.86
CA PRO A 219 15.42 -9.95 -13.83
C PRO A 219 14.85 -9.89 -15.24
N SER A 220 14.09 -10.91 -15.63
CA SER A 220 13.40 -11.00 -16.92
C SER A 220 11.98 -11.52 -16.72
N ASN A 221 11.21 -11.67 -17.79
CA ASN A 221 9.84 -12.18 -17.71
C ASN A 221 9.75 -13.56 -17.05
N ASP A 222 10.76 -14.40 -17.25
CA ASP A 222 10.81 -15.77 -16.72
C ASP A 222 11.80 -15.94 -15.55
N LEU A 223 12.44 -14.85 -15.10
CA LEU A 223 13.44 -14.89 -14.04
C LEU A 223 13.16 -13.86 -12.94
N ILE A 224 13.16 -14.34 -11.69
CA ILE A 224 13.21 -13.53 -10.48
C ILE A 224 14.54 -13.85 -9.80
N LEU A 225 15.32 -12.81 -9.47
CA LEU A 225 16.57 -13.00 -8.76
C LEU A 225 16.31 -13.05 -7.26
N VAL A 226 16.92 -14.01 -6.57
CA VAL A 226 16.89 -14.14 -5.11
C VAL A 226 18.33 -14.19 -4.63
N GLU A 227 18.77 -13.14 -3.96
CA GLU A 227 20.14 -12.97 -3.50
C GLU A 227 20.17 -12.97 -1.97
N GLN A 228 21.01 -13.82 -1.38
CA GLN A 228 21.28 -13.78 0.06
C GLN A 228 22.44 -12.83 0.30
N VAL A 229 22.22 -11.81 1.15
CA VAL A 229 23.26 -10.85 1.52
C VAL A 229 23.84 -11.16 2.90
N GLU A 230 25.13 -10.90 3.06
CA GLU A 230 25.80 -11.09 4.35
C GLU A 230 25.26 -10.09 5.38
N ALA A 231 24.62 -10.63 6.42
CA ALA A 231 24.00 -9.86 7.49
C ALA A 231 23.93 -10.70 8.77
N PRO A 232 23.73 -10.08 9.95
CA PRO A 232 23.62 -10.82 11.23
C PRO A 232 22.47 -11.83 11.29
N LEU A 233 21.44 -11.64 10.45
CA LEU A 233 20.31 -12.53 10.29
C LEU A 233 20.16 -12.86 8.80
N PRO A 234 19.67 -14.06 8.44
CA PRO A 234 19.34 -14.41 7.06
C PRO A 234 18.54 -13.30 6.38
N THR A 235 19.15 -12.67 5.38
CA THR A 235 18.57 -11.51 4.68
C THR A 235 18.60 -11.78 3.18
N TYR A 236 17.44 -11.70 2.57
CA TYR A 236 17.25 -11.98 1.15
C TYR A 236 16.76 -10.72 0.44
N ILE A 237 17.35 -10.44 -0.72
CA ILE A 237 16.91 -9.41 -1.66
C ILE A 237 16.28 -10.15 -2.85
N VAL A 238 15.02 -9.88 -3.11
CA VAL A 238 14.27 -10.49 -4.21
C VAL A 238 13.99 -9.43 -5.25
N THR A 239 14.65 -9.52 -6.41
CA THR A 239 14.58 -8.54 -7.49
C THR A 239 13.70 -9.07 -8.62
N THR A 240 12.59 -8.38 -8.89
CA THR A 240 11.57 -8.79 -9.86
C THR A 240 11.38 -7.80 -11.00
N CYS A 241 11.62 -6.50 -10.79
CA CYS A 241 11.27 -5.39 -11.69
C CYS A 241 9.79 -5.34 -12.14
N ARG A 242 8.87 -5.99 -11.41
CA ARG A 242 7.43 -6.09 -11.78
C ARG A 242 6.53 -5.04 -11.11
N GLY A 243 7.13 -4.03 -10.48
CA GLY A 243 6.43 -2.94 -9.83
C GLY A 243 6.09 -3.24 -8.37
N ARG A 244 5.91 -2.19 -7.59
CA ARG A 244 5.69 -2.25 -6.15
C ARG A 244 4.47 -3.10 -5.77
N ALA A 245 3.38 -3.06 -6.52
CA ALA A 245 2.18 -3.84 -6.22
C ALA A 245 2.44 -5.36 -6.31
N PHE A 246 3.19 -5.79 -7.32
CA PHE A 246 3.62 -7.19 -7.45
C PHE A 246 4.56 -7.58 -6.31
N ASN A 247 5.54 -6.74 -6.00
CA ASN A 247 6.49 -6.99 -4.91
C ASN A 247 5.81 -7.06 -3.54
N LEU A 248 4.80 -6.22 -3.30
CA LEU A 248 3.99 -6.27 -2.08
C LEU A 248 3.28 -7.62 -1.94
N ALA A 249 2.58 -8.06 -2.99
CA ALA A 249 1.89 -9.35 -2.97
C ALA A 249 2.88 -10.51 -2.79
N LEU A 250 3.98 -10.51 -3.54
CA LEU A 250 4.99 -11.56 -3.47
C LEU A 250 5.70 -11.62 -2.11
N GLY A 251 6.12 -10.47 -1.58
CA GLY A 251 6.81 -10.43 -0.29
C GLY A 251 5.89 -10.79 0.89
N HIS A 252 4.61 -10.41 0.85
CA HIS A 252 3.64 -10.87 1.85
C HIS A 252 3.32 -12.36 1.73
N LEU A 253 3.32 -12.92 0.51
CA LEU A 253 3.23 -14.36 0.33
C LEU A 253 4.44 -15.07 0.94
N PHE A 254 5.66 -14.59 0.68
CA PHE A 254 6.89 -15.12 1.28
C PHE A 254 6.86 -15.05 2.81
N ALA A 255 6.40 -13.92 3.37
CA ALA A 255 6.23 -13.76 4.80
C ALA A 255 5.20 -14.73 5.38
N GLY A 256 4.08 -14.97 4.68
CA GLY A 256 3.06 -15.94 5.07
C GLY A 256 3.59 -17.38 5.08
N ILE A 257 4.35 -17.76 4.06
CA ILE A 257 5.02 -19.07 3.98
C ILE A 257 6.03 -19.24 5.13
N ALA A 258 6.92 -18.27 5.31
CA ALA A 258 7.91 -18.30 6.39
C ALA A 258 7.24 -18.45 7.77
N THR A 259 6.15 -17.73 8.00
CA THR A 259 5.39 -17.81 9.26
C THR A 259 4.78 -19.20 9.48
N ASN A 260 4.27 -19.86 8.43
CA ASN A 260 3.73 -21.22 8.53
C ASN A 260 4.82 -22.25 8.90
N ASP A 261 6.06 -22.01 8.47
CA ASP A 261 7.23 -22.84 8.80
C ASP A 261 7.89 -22.45 10.13
N ASN A 262 7.22 -21.63 10.96
CA ASN A 262 7.72 -21.10 12.23
C ASN A 262 8.99 -20.24 12.10
N ILE A 263 9.20 -19.63 10.92
CA ILE A 263 10.26 -18.68 10.67
C ILE A 263 9.73 -17.27 10.92
N ILE A 264 10.41 -16.54 11.80
CA ILE A 264 10.00 -15.19 12.20
C ILE A 264 10.51 -14.20 11.14
N VAL A 265 9.59 -13.38 10.62
CA VAL A 265 9.91 -12.26 9.73
C VAL A 265 10.25 -11.04 10.59
N HIS A 266 11.54 -10.71 10.66
CA HIS A 266 12.02 -9.56 11.43
C HIS A 266 11.80 -8.24 10.69
N GLU A 267 11.96 -8.25 9.37
CA GLU A 267 11.87 -7.05 8.56
C GLU A 267 11.38 -7.41 7.15
N LEU A 268 10.53 -6.56 6.59
CA LEU A 268 10.03 -6.67 5.24
C LEU A 268 9.91 -5.25 4.65
N SER A 269 10.64 -4.99 3.57
CA SER A 269 10.66 -3.70 2.88
C SER A 269 10.51 -3.87 1.38
N PHE A 270 9.98 -2.85 0.70
CA PHE A 270 9.55 -2.95 -0.70
C PHE A 270 9.90 -1.68 -1.48
N ASP A 271 10.26 -1.87 -2.75
CA ASP A 271 10.35 -0.82 -3.76
C ASP A 271 9.70 -1.28 -5.08
N GLU A 272 9.91 -0.52 -6.16
CA GLU A 272 9.39 -0.85 -7.50
C GLU A 272 10.08 -2.04 -8.18
N ASN A 273 11.31 -2.36 -7.77
CA ASN A 273 12.15 -3.36 -8.42
C ASN A 273 12.26 -4.67 -7.63
N GLY A 274 11.93 -4.67 -6.35
CA GLY A 274 11.98 -5.85 -5.51
C GLY A 274 11.49 -5.62 -4.09
N PHE A 275 11.85 -6.57 -3.24
CA PHE A 275 11.65 -6.49 -1.81
C PHE A 275 12.81 -7.13 -1.06
N MET A 276 13.04 -6.70 0.17
CA MET A 276 13.99 -7.30 1.09
C MET A 276 13.23 -7.94 2.24
N ILE A 277 13.63 -9.16 2.60
CA ILE A 277 13.07 -9.90 3.73
C ILE A 277 14.19 -10.38 4.66
N LYS A 278 14.01 -10.18 5.96
CA LYS A 278 14.93 -10.64 7.01
C LYS A 278 14.24 -11.67 7.90
N LEU A 279 14.85 -12.83 8.03
CA LEU A 279 14.27 -14.02 8.66
C LEU A 279 15.07 -14.45 9.88
N SER A 280 14.47 -15.24 10.77
CA SER A 280 15.18 -15.82 11.91
C SER A 280 16.06 -17.01 11.56
N HIS A 281 15.74 -17.72 10.48
CA HIS A 281 16.45 -18.90 9.98
C HIS A 281 16.57 -18.83 8.45
N GLU A 282 17.56 -19.52 7.90
CA GLU A 282 17.72 -19.63 6.45
C GLU A 282 16.56 -20.43 5.84
N VAL A 283 16.18 -20.05 4.63
CA VAL A 283 15.18 -20.75 3.83
C VAL A 283 15.85 -21.41 2.63
N GLU A 284 15.41 -22.62 2.30
CA GLU A 284 15.87 -23.31 1.11
C GLU A 284 15.17 -22.73 -0.13
N ILE A 285 15.86 -21.84 -0.83
CA ILE A 285 15.35 -21.13 -2.02
C ILE A 285 14.83 -22.10 -3.09
N ALA A 286 15.43 -23.29 -3.20
CA ALA A 286 15.05 -24.32 -4.17
C ALA A 286 13.62 -24.85 -3.98
N LEU A 287 13.03 -24.73 -2.79
CA LEU A 287 11.67 -25.19 -2.50
C LEU A 287 10.60 -24.16 -2.88
N ILE A 288 10.98 -22.90 -3.13
CA ILE A 288 10.04 -21.82 -3.47
C ILE A 288 9.12 -22.17 -4.64
N PRO A 289 9.62 -22.69 -5.79
CA PRO A 289 8.75 -23.03 -6.92
C PRO A 289 7.71 -24.11 -6.59
N GLU A 290 8.01 -25.03 -5.69
CA GLU A 290 7.07 -26.10 -5.30
C GLU A 290 5.89 -25.53 -4.51
N ILE A 291 6.14 -24.52 -3.66
CA ILE A 291 5.09 -23.84 -2.90
C ILE A 291 4.07 -23.18 -3.82
N PHE A 292 4.50 -22.60 -4.95
CA PHE A 292 3.59 -22.05 -5.95
C PHE A 292 2.79 -23.13 -6.69
N LYS A 293 3.37 -24.32 -6.91
CA LYS A 293 2.69 -25.43 -7.62
C LYS A 293 1.56 -26.05 -6.81
N GLN A 294 1.61 -25.97 -5.47
CA GLN A 294 0.59 -26.55 -4.59
C GLN A 294 -0.78 -25.82 -4.66
N GLY A 295 -0.84 -24.64 -5.29
CA GLY A 295 -2.10 -23.92 -5.54
C GLY A 295 -2.71 -23.22 -4.32
N ASN A 296 -2.05 -23.27 -3.15
CA ASN A 296 -2.51 -22.64 -1.90
C ASN A 296 -2.03 -21.18 -1.72
N SER A 297 -1.26 -20.66 -2.68
CA SER A 297 -0.61 -19.33 -2.57
C SER A 297 -1.61 -18.19 -2.35
N LYS A 298 -2.80 -18.27 -2.97
CA LYS A 298 -3.85 -17.28 -2.79
C LYS A 298 -4.37 -17.23 -1.35
N ASP A 299 -4.64 -18.38 -0.75
CA ASP A 299 -5.21 -18.49 0.59
C ASP A 299 -4.19 -18.07 1.65
N VAL A 300 -2.93 -18.48 1.48
CA VAL A 300 -1.81 -18.06 2.34
C VAL A 300 -1.65 -16.54 2.29
N LEU A 301 -1.64 -15.96 1.09
CA LEU A 301 -1.54 -14.52 0.91
C LEU A 301 -2.73 -13.80 1.55
N GLN A 302 -3.96 -14.25 1.31
CA GLN A 302 -5.16 -13.64 1.88
C GLN A 302 -5.12 -13.64 3.42
N LYS A 303 -4.83 -14.80 4.03
CA LYS A 303 -4.74 -14.94 5.48
C LYS A 303 -3.68 -14.00 6.07
N HIS A 304 -2.48 -14.00 5.50
CA HIS A 304 -1.39 -13.13 5.98
C HIS A 304 -1.72 -11.64 5.76
N MET A 305 -2.32 -11.29 4.63
CA MET A 305 -2.73 -9.92 4.32
C MET A 305 -3.75 -9.38 5.32
N MET A 306 -4.71 -10.20 5.76
CA MET A 306 -5.71 -9.79 6.76
C MET A 306 -5.07 -9.37 8.09
N GLU A 307 -3.93 -9.96 8.46
CA GLU A 307 -3.21 -9.63 9.71
C GLU A 307 -2.18 -8.50 9.51
N SER A 308 -1.96 -8.07 8.27
CA SER A 308 -0.94 -7.07 7.93
C SER A 308 -1.32 -5.64 8.36
N GLN A 309 -0.29 -4.82 8.60
CA GLN A 309 -0.46 -3.38 8.80
C GLN A 309 -1.03 -2.66 7.57
N LEU A 310 -0.80 -3.22 6.37
CA LEU A 310 -1.36 -2.69 5.13
C LEU A 310 -2.89 -2.82 5.10
N PHE A 311 -3.42 -3.97 5.50
CA PHE A 311 -4.87 -4.15 5.62
C PHE A 311 -5.46 -3.20 6.66
N ALA A 312 -4.86 -3.11 7.86
CA ALA A 312 -5.32 -2.19 8.89
C ALA A 312 -5.29 -0.72 8.43
N LYS A 313 -4.31 -0.32 7.62
CA LYS A 313 -4.25 0.99 6.98
C LYS A 313 -5.40 1.17 5.97
N ARG A 314 -5.60 0.25 5.04
CA ARG A 314 -6.66 0.35 4.03
C ARG A 314 -8.05 0.33 4.65
N PHE A 315 -8.26 -0.48 5.68
CA PHE A 315 -9.51 -0.49 6.44
C PHE A 315 -9.79 0.88 7.10
N ARG A 316 -8.77 1.54 7.67
CA ARG A 316 -8.92 2.90 8.21
C ARG A 316 -9.39 3.88 7.14
N GLU A 317 -8.80 3.82 5.95
CA GLU A 317 -9.19 4.66 4.80
C GLU A 317 -10.63 4.36 4.35
N ILE A 318 -11.00 3.08 4.24
CA ILE A 318 -12.34 2.60 3.88
C ILE A 318 -13.37 3.08 4.91
N SER A 319 -13.14 2.84 6.21
CA SER A 319 -14.04 3.26 7.30
C SER A 319 -14.25 4.77 7.34
N SER A 320 -13.25 5.54 6.90
CA SER A 320 -13.37 6.99 6.74
C SER A 320 -14.29 7.36 5.59
N ARG A 321 -14.06 6.74 4.42
CA ARG A 321 -14.75 7.05 3.17
C ARG A 321 -16.21 6.63 3.21
N SER A 322 -16.49 5.48 3.81
CA SER A 322 -17.86 5.01 4.08
C SER A 322 -18.58 5.79 5.18
N MET A 323 -17.92 6.79 5.78
CA MET A 323 -18.44 7.63 6.87
C MET A 323 -18.81 6.87 8.16
N LEU A 324 -18.40 5.60 8.28
CA LEU A 324 -18.53 4.81 9.51
C LEU A 324 -17.67 5.40 10.63
N ASN A 325 -16.48 5.88 10.29
CA ASN A 325 -15.58 6.60 11.18
C ASN A 325 -15.37 8.04 10.67
N PRO A 326 -16.22 9.00 11.06
CA PRO A 326 -16.12 10.37 10.57
C PRO A 326 -14.86 11.07 11.10
N ARG A 327 -14.20 11.83 10.22
CA ARG A 327 -13.03 12.66 10.52
C ARG A 327 -13.41 13.94 11.24
N ARG A 328 -14.59 14.47 10.92
CA ARG A 328 -15.11 15.71 11.51
C ARG A 328 -16.51 15.51 12.04
N ILE A 329 -16.75 16.04 13.24
CA ILE A 329 -18.08 16.14 13.84
C ILE A 329 -18.35 17.63 14.03
N GLY A 330 -19.13 18.20 13.11
CA GLY A 330 -19.35 19.65 13.03
C GLY A 330 -18.05 20.38 12.68
N ALA A 331 -17.67 21.33 13.53
CA ALA A 331 -16.41 22.07 13.38
C ALA A 331 -15.20 21.35 13.97
N GLU A 332 -15.40 20.30 14.76
CA GLU A 332 -14.32 19.60 15.46
C GLU A 332 -13.71 18.49 14.60
N GLU A 333 -12.38 18.45 14.56
CA GLU A 333 -11.62 17.39 13.92
C GLU A 333 -11.24 16.31 14.93
N VAL A 334 -11.52 15.06 14.58
CA VAL A 334 -11.19 13.90 15.41
C VAL A 334 -9.68 13.70 15.40
N SER A 335 -9.07 13.61 16.58
CA SER A 335 -7.62 13.41 16.68
C SER A 335 -7.18 12.10 16.00
N PRO A 336 -5.97 12.03 15.41
CA PRO A 336 -5.49 10.82 14.74
C PRO A 336 -5.51 9.56 15.63
N LYS A 337 -5.21 9.72 16.92
CA LYS A 337 -5.24 8.62 17.89
C LYS A 337 -6.66 8.09 18.10
N GLN A 338 -7.63 8.97 18.33
CA GLN A 338 -9.03 8.58 18.48
C GLN A 338 -9.57 7.95 17.19
N PHE A 339 -9.20 8.50 16.03
CA PHE A 339 -9.58 7.98 14.74
C PHE A 339 -9.08 6.54 14.55
N GLN A 340 -7.82 6.29 14.86
CA GLN A 340 -7.22 4.96 14.80
C GLN A 340 -7.93 3.97 15.74
N GLN A 341 -8.14 4.35 17.01
CA GLN A 341 -8.80 3.50 18.00
C GLN A 341 -10.22 3.11 17.57
N ARG A 342 -10.99 4.07 17.01
CA ARG A 342 -12.33 3.80 16.49
C ARG A 342 -12.31 2.84 15.31
N ALA A 343 -11.39 3.02 14.36
CA ALA A 343 -11.29 2.12 13.22
C ALA A 343 -10.90 0.69 13.65
N GLU A 344 -9.99 0.55 14.63
CA GLU A 344 -9.63 -0.75 15.20
C GLU A 344 -10.83 -1.41 15.89
N GLN A 345 -11.63 -0.65 16.64
CA GLN A 345 -12.86 -1.14 17.28
C GLN A 345 -13.90 -1.62 16.25
N ILE A 346 -14.15 -0.84 15.20
CA ILE A 346 -15.07 -1.23 14.11
C ILE A 346 -14.56 -2.52 13.45
N MET A 347 -13.27 -2.59 13.15
CA MET A 347 -12.68 -3.79 12.54
C MET A 347 -12.81 -5.04 13.42
N GLN A 348 -12.56 -4.90 14.73
CA GLN A 348 -12.67 -6.02 15.68
C GLN A 348 -14.12 -6.49 15.83
N LYS A 349 -15.07 -5.55 15.94
CA LYS A 349 -16.50 -5.85 16.02
C LYS A 349 -16.97 -6.69 14.82
N HIS A 350 -16.64 -6.24 13.61
CA HIS A 350 -17.06 -6.88 12.36
C HIS A 350 -16.22 -8.10 11.95
N ARG A 351 -15.16 -8.44 12.69
CA ARG A 351 -14.42 -9.71 12.51
C ARG A 351 -14.97 -10.86 13.36
N GLN A 352 -15.75 -10.54 14.39
CA GLN A 352 -16.28 -11.50 15.36
C GLN A 352 -17.74 -11.87 15.09
N MET A 353 -18.43 -11.06 14.28
CA MET A 353 -19.71 -11.41 13.63
C MET A 353 -19.41 -12.30 12.42
#